data_AF-A0A7V8NLJ1-F1
#
_entry.id   AF-A0A7V8NLJ1-F1
#
_cell.length_a   1.000
_cell.length_b   1.000
_cell.length_c   1.000
_cell.angle_alpha   90.00
_cell.angle_beta   90.00
_cell.angle_gamma   90.00
#
_symmetry.space_group_name_H-M   'P 1'
#
loop_
_entity.id
_entity.type
_entity.pdbx_description
1 polymer ?
#
loop_
_entity_poly.entity_id
_entity_poly.type
_entity_poly.pdbx_seq_one_letter_code
_entity_poly.pdbx_strand_id
1 'polypeptide(L)'
;MVTHDQMEFLGGKPSPEQYQQLWRIFREGGESRVARERAAIRKFVPISPGRPFEPVEAGQFLWDAANQSNSHVASGFARTLGDLQRSIDKLETVYPLDSDQRVGFDDVLDFKGDKMYRATTGERLDKVPVPGSAAHLVEQPRSIFKTADPSVLDIARWLNRFSRAQMPILRWGKVPEETMVERALPIAEDEARYQLATNPQAKEFYHENLAHAEGVIVDEIFPKLSRPEKMDIFKAALGILSSRQNPLNNLRQALINWQHYEQTGRFSEWNWPTETKVPITKQNKGAEIGGRLIWKDPKTGEEMSARIVGITGKNYQVAKSWGPVKLESYGNALRMLNDVIRTQGGERPAAAWLTSKHPTSELRRYDPEIDGPDDLEQYGAMIFGDKRGPFTLNLYGLPAEFTHDMWINRQFFRWMGDIPMKETEPGSRIYVVDDAVKKVQRPVVKAAFEELATRLRLNLMDTQALMWDFEQRLYNSLGAEEEQWTFATAARRLADQWKKALPWERKR
;
A
#
# COMPACT_ATOMS: atom_id res chain seq x y z
N MET A 1 -34.66 11.79 18.25
CA MET A 1 -34.96 10.82 19.32
C MET A 1 -34.23 9.54 18.98
N VAL A 2 -33.12 9.29 19.68
CA VAL A 2 -32.36 8.03 19.58
C VAL A 2 -32.70 7.24 20.85
N THR A 3 -33.04 5.96 20.68
CA THR A 3 -33.61 5.10 21.73
C THR A 3 -32.56 4.62 22.72
N HIS A 4 -33.05 4.15 23.87
CA HIS A 4 -32.34 3.84 25.10
C HIS A 4 -31.32 2.68 24.99
N ASP A 5 -31.32 1.92 23.89
CA ASP A 5 -30.56 0.66 23.76
C ASP A 5 -29.19 0.82 23.05
N GLN A 6 -28.71 2.04 22.83
CA GLN A 6 -27.37 2.30 22.28
C GLN A 6 -26.39 2.90 23.33
N MET A 7 -26.72 2.85 24.62
CA MET A 7 -25.92 3.44 25.71
C MET A 7 -25.40 2.44 26.76
N GLU A 8 -25.01 1.23 26.36
CA GLU A 8 -24.31 0.27 27.26
C GLU A 8 -22.95 -0.18 26.70
N PHE A 9 -22.03 0.76 26.49
CA PHE A 9 -20.61 0.40 26.28
C PHE A 9 -19.57 1.31 26.95
N LEU A 10 -19.97 2.30 27.75
CA LEU A 10 -18.99 3.14 28.48
C LEU A 10 -19.49 3.35 29.90
N GLY A 11 -18.79 2.72 30.85
CA GLY A 11 -19.14 2.74 32.27
C GLY A 11 -19.29 4.16 32.83
N GLY A 12 -20.45 4.41 33.44
CA GLY A 12 -20.72 5.51 34.37
C GLY A 12 -20.92 6.91 33.77
N LYS A 13 -22.12 7.49 33.90
CA LYS A 13 -22.33 8.93 33.70
C LYS A 13 -21.80 9.74 34.89
N PRO A 14 -21.18 10.92 34.68
CA PRO A 14 -20.85 11.83 35.77
C PRO A 14 -22.11 12.30 36.51
N SER A 15 -22.01 12.52 37.82
CA SER A 15 -23.10 13.09 38.60
C SER A 15 -23.38 14.54 38.17
N PRO A 16 -24.60 15.06 38.41
CA PRO A 16 -24.92 16.47 38.16
C PRO A 16 -23.95 17.45 38.85
N GLU A 17 -23.43 17.11 40.03
CA GLU A 17 -22.40 17.92 40.71
C GLU A 17 -21.06 17.92 39.96
N GLN A 18 -20.63 16.76 39.42
CA GLN A 18 -19.42 16.66 38.60
C GLN A 18 -19.56 17.50 37.31
N TYR A 19 -20.76 17.54 36.73
CA TYR A 19 -21.08 18.36 35.56
C TYR A 19 -20.99 19.86 35.87
N GLN A 20 -21.50 20.29 37.03
CA GLN A 20 -21.43 21.70 37.45
C GLN A 20 -20.01 22.15 37.81
N GLN A 21 -19.18 21.26 38.36
CA GLN A 21 -17.78 21.55 38.67
C GLN A 21 -16.92 21.71 37.41
N LEU A 22 -17.06 20.82 36.43
CA LEU A 22 -16.39 20.94 35.13
C LEU A 22 -16.77 22.25 34.42
N TRP A 23 -18.04 22.65 34.51
CA TRP A 23 -18.51 23.92 33.99
C TRP A 23 -17.90 25.14 34.70
N ARG A 24 -17.70 25.06 36.03
CA ARG A 24 -17.08 26.15 36.81
C ARG A 24 -15.61 26.34 36.44
N ILE A 25 -14.85 25.25 36.30
CA ILE A 25 -13.44 25.24 35.88
C ILE A 25 -13.28 25.88 34.49
N PHE A 26 -14.18 25.57 33.56
CA PHE A 26 -14.16 26.14 32.21
C PHE A 26 -14.44 27.65 32.19
N ARG A 27 -15.24 28.14 33.15
CA ARG A 27 -15.61 29.56 33.27
C ARG A 27 -14.50 30.39 33.94
N GLU A 28 -13.82 29.83 34.93
CA GLU A 28 -12.79 30.53 35.73
C GLU A 28 -11.42 30.59 35.01
N GLY A 29 -11.17 29.71 34.03
CA GLY A 29 -9.87 29.56 33.38
C GLY A 29 -9.57 30.38 32.12
N GLY A 30 -10.46 31.24 31.59
CA GLY A 30 -10.21 31.76 30.23
C GLY A 30 -11.05 32.89 29.64
N GLU A 31 -11.57 33.83 30.43
CA GLU A 31 -12.42 34.89 29.85
C GLU A 31 -11.66 35.98 29.04
N SER A 32 -10.34 36.15 29.18
CA SER A 32 -9.64 37.28 28.53
C SER A 32 -9.09 37.01 27.12
N ARG A 33 -9.02 35.74 26.69
CA ARG A 33 -8.42 35.32 25.40
C ARG A 33 -9.45 34.74 24.42
N VAL A 34 -10.40 33.94 24.92
CA VAL A 34 -11.54 33.43 24.14
C VAL A 34 -12.44 34.56 23.65
N ALA A 35 -12.54 35.68 24.39
CA ALA A 35 -13.27 36.86 23.94
C ALA A 35 -12.66 37.52 22.69
N ARG A 36 -11.32 37.50 22.55
CA ARG A 36 -10.62 38.03 21.37
C ARG A 36 -10.76 37.12 20.16
N GLU A 37 -10.76 35.81 20.37
CA GLU A 37 -10.94 34.82 19.29
C GLU A 37 -12.40 34.70 18.85
N ARG A 38 -13.37 34.87 19.76
CA ARG A 38 -14.81 34.97 19.44
C ARG A 38 -15.13 36.13 18.49
N ALA A 39 -14.38 37.24 18.56
CA ALA A 39 -14.56 38.38 17.66
C ALA A 39 -14.05 38.08 16.23
N ALA A 40 -13.01 37.25 16.10
CA ALA A 40 -12.50 36.80 14.80
C ALA A 40 -13.40 35.75 14.15
N ILE A 41 -13.99 34.86 14.95
CA ILE A 41 -14.86 33.76 14.48
C ILE A 41 -16.23 34.27 14.00
N ARG A 42 -16.79 35.33 14.60
CA ARG A 42 -18.05 35.96 14.15
C ARG A 42 -18.02 36.51 12.73
N LYS A 43 -16.84 36.71 12.12
CA LYS A 43 -16.72 37.17 10.72
C LYS A 43 -17.00 36.08 9.67
N PHE A 44 -17.02 34.80 10.06
CA PHE A 44 -17.01 33.70 9.09
C PHE A 44 -18.24 32.78 9.14
N VAL A 45 -19.16 32.94 10.11
CA VAL A 45 -20.38 32.10 10.20
C VAL A 45 -21.57 32.89 10.81
N PRO A 46 -22.76 32.91 10.17
CA PRO A 46 -23.98 33.37 10.82
C PRO A 46 -24.52 32.29 11.76
N ILE A 47 -24.59 32.59 13.06
CA ILE A 47 -25.13 31.67 14.07
C ILE A 47 -26.65 31.86 14.15
N SER A 48 -27.43 30.78 14.01
CA SER A 48 -28.86 30.80 14.36
C SER A 48 -29.04 30.80 15.89
N PRO A 49 -29.89 31.67 16.47
CA PRO A 49 -30.07 31.72 17.92
C PRO A 49 -30.81 30.46 18.42
N GLY A 50 -30.26 29.78 19.43
CA GLY A 50 -31.01 28.79 20.22
C GLY A 50 -30.44 27.38 20.36
N ARG A 51 -29.28 27.06 19.77
CA ARG A 51 -28.62 25.77 19.99
C ARG A 51 -27.39 25.94 20.89
N PRO A 52 -27.28 25.24 22.04
CA PRO A 52 -26.04 25.17 22.80
C PRO A 52 -24.96 24.50 21.93
N PHE A 53 -23.75 25.05 21.96
CA PHE A 53 -22.59 24.50 21.27
C PHE A 53 -22.05 23.33 22.11
N GLU A 54 -22.16 22.09 21.61
CA GLU A 54 -21.72 20.88 22.33
C GLU A 54 -20.17 20.79 22.32
N PRO A 55 -19.50 20.48 23.46
CA PRO A 55 -18.04 20.44 23.56
C PRO A 55 -17.36 19.44 22.61
N VAL A 56 -18.06 18.35 22.27
CA VAL A 56 -17.58 17.33 21.33
C VAL A 56 -17.58 17.86 19.89
N GLU A 57 -18.59 18.64 19.52
CA GLU A 57 -18.65 19.31 18.20
C GLU A 57 -17.56 20.40 18.10
N ALA A 58 -17.23 21.08 19.20
CA ALA A 58 -16.12 22.02 19.26
C ALA A 58 -14.75 21.34 19.10
N GLY A 59 -14.55 20.19 19.75
CA GLY A 59 -13.31 19.42 19.64
C GLY A 59 -13.07 18.89 18.21
N GLN A 60 -14.10 18.33 17.58
CA GLN A 60 -14.01 17.82 16.21
C GLN A 60 -13.82 18.96 15.19
N PHE A 61 -14.57 20.06 15.33
CA PHE A 61 -14.44 21.23 14.46
C PHE A 61 -13.04 21.87 14.55
N LEU A 62 -12.48 21.98 15.76
CA LEU A 62 -11.13 22.52 15.96
C LEU A 62 -10.04 21.59 15.41
N TRP A 63 -10.25 20.27 15.48
CA TRP A 63 -9.37 19.27 14.87
C TRP A 63 -9.38 19.34 13.34
N ASP A 64 -10.56 19.46 12.74
CA ASP A 64 -10.72 19.57 11.28
C ASP A 64 -10.11 20.89 10.76
N ALA A 65 -10.25 21.98 11.52
CA ALA A 65 -9.61 23.26 11.22
C ALA A 65 -8.07 23.20 11.36
N ALA A 66 -7.55 22.44 12.33
CA ALA A 66 -6.11 22.25 12.52
C ALA A 66 -5.48 21.46 11.36
N ASN A 67 -6.13 20.40 10.90
CA ASN A 67 -5.66 19.58 9.77
C ASN A 67 -5.71 20.30 8.41
N GLN A 68 -6.48 21.39 8.30
CA GLN A 68 -6.57 22.20 7.09
C GLN A 68 -5.66 23.44 7.10
N SER A 69 -4.86 23.66 8.15
CA SER A 69 -4.10 24.91 8.36
C SER A 69 -2.58 24.71 8.39
N ASN A 70 -1.84 25.72 7.92
CA ASN A 70 -0.36 25.72 7.87
C ASN A 70 0.29 25.56 9.26
N SER A 71 1.53 25.03 9.25
CA SER A 71 2.34 24.54 10.39
C SER A 71 2.44 25.42 11.66
N HIS A 72 2.15 26.72 11.59
CA HIS A 72 2.19 27.63 12.73
C HIS A 72 0.93 27.57 13.62
N VAL A 73 -0.21 27.11 13.10
CA VAL A 73 -1.45 26.97 13.88
C VAL A 73 -1.44 25.64 14.67
N ALA A 74 -0.98 24.55 14.05
CA ALA A 74 -0.85 23.24 14.68
C ALA A 74 0.07 23.25 15.93
N SER A 75 1.16 24.02 15.87
CA SER A 75 2.12 24.15 16.99
C SER A 75 1.59 25.01 18.15
N GLY A 76 0.71 25.97 17.89
CA GLY A 76 -0.03 26.68 18.94
C GLY A 76 -1.08 25.79 19.62
N PHE A 77 -1.68 24.88 18.85
CA PHE A 77 -2.72 23.97 19.32
C PHE A 77 -2.17 22.82 20.17
N ALA A 78 -1.09 22.16 19.73
CA ALA A 78 -0.40 21.13 20.50
C ALA A 78 0.08 21.67 21.87
N ARG A 79 0.53 22.93 21.91
CA ARG A 79 0.93 23.61 23.16
C ARG A 79 -0.26 23.81 24.10
N THR A 80 -1.42 24.17 23.56
CA THR A 80 -2.66 24.38 24.33
C THR A 80 -3.17 23.07 24.93
N LEU A 81 -3.10 21.96 24.18
CA LEU A 81 -3.41 20.62 24.70
C LEU A 81 -2.42 20.18 25.79
N GLY A 82 -1.12 20.47 25.62
CA GLY A 82 -0.11 20.22 26.64
C GLY A 82 -0.31 21.05 27.92
N ASP A 83 -0.77 22.30 27.81
CA ASP A 83 -1.12 23.14 28.96
C ASP A 83 -2.38 22.63 29.69
N LEU A 84 -3.33 22.09 28.94
CA LEU A 84 -4.52 21.45 29.50
C LEU A 84 -4.15 20.18 30.29
N GLN A 85 -3.30 19.32 29.72
CA GLN A 85 -2.83 18.11 30.41
C GLN A 85 -2.06 18.44 31.70
N ARG A 86 -1.14 19.41 31.66
CA ARG A 86 -0.43 19.88 32.87
C ARG A 86 -1.36 20.40 33.97
N SER A 87 -2.50 20.95 33.58
CA SER A 87 -3.51 21.44 34.52
C SER A 87 -4.29 20.28 35.16
N ILE A 88 -4.56 19.22 34.38
CA ILE A 88 -5.14 17.97 34.87
C ILE A 88 -4.18 17.26 35.85
N ASP A 89 -2.90 17.13 35.48
CA ASP A 89 -1.88 16.49 36.33
C ASP A 89 -1.70 17.21 37.68
N LYS A 90 -1.80 18.56 37.69
CA LYS A 90 -1.78 19.34 38.93
C LYS A 90 -3.02 19.08 39.79
N LEU A 91 -4.19 18.89 39.19
CA LEU A 91 -5.41 18.58 39.92
C LEU A 91 -5.36 17.17 40.53
N GLU A 92 -4.70 16.21 39.86
CA GLU A 92 -4.52 14.84 40.39
C GLU A 92 -3.65 14.78 41.65
N THR A 93 -2.69 15.72 41.82
CA THR A 93 -1.92 15.81 43.08
C THR A 93 -2.77 16.22 44.28
N VAL A 94 -3.94 16.80 44.04
CA VAL A 94 -4.90 17.22 45.08
C VAL A 94 -6.05 16.22 45.21
N TYR A 95 -6.42 15.54 44.11
CA TYR A 95 -7.50 14.55 44.06
C TYR A 95 -7.10 13.39 43.13
N PRO A 96 -6.60 12.26 43.67
CA PRO A 96 -6.18 11.14 42.83
C PRO A 96 -7.39 10.53 42.10
N LEU A 97 -7.26 10.38 40.77
CA LEU A 97 -8.21 9.65 39.93
C LEU A 97 -7.80 8.17 39.83
N ASP A 98 -8.78 7.26 39.75
CA ASP A 98 -8.53 5.84 39.50
C ASP A 98 -7.98 5.62 38.08
N SER A 99 -7.15 4.58 37.91
CA SER A 99 -6.45 4.25 36.65
C SER A 99 -7.37 4.16 35.43
N ASP A 100 -8.63 3.81 35.67
CA ASP A 100 -9.61 3.47 34.65
C ASP A 100 -10.36 4.73 34.14
N GLN A 101 -10.14 5.88 34.79
CA GLN A 101 -10.67 7.20 34.40
C GLN A 101 -9.64 8.07 33.66
N ARG A 102 -8.42 7.56 33.45
CA ARG A 102 -7.39 8.24 32.66
C ARG A 102 -7.76 8.18 31.18
N VAL A 103 -8.26 9.28 30.64
CA VAL A 103 -8.26 9.47 29.18
C VAL A 103 -6.80 9.62 28.76
N GLY A 104 -6.23 8.61 28.11
CA GLY A 104 -4.82 8.56 27.72
C GLY A 104 -4.44 9.67 26.74
N PHE A 105 -4.02 10.82 27.26
CA PHE A 105 -3.34 11.88 26.51
C PHE A 105 -1.82 11.74 26.56
N ASP A 106 -1.31 10.66 27.16
CA ASP A 106 0.13 10.40 27.34
C ASP A 106 0.91 10.29 26.01
N ASP A 107 0.20 10.09 24.89
CA ASP A 107 0.77 9.94 23.55
C ASP A 107 0.42 11.09 22.59
N VAL A 108 0.01 12.26 23.09
CA VAL A 108 -0.06 13.45 22.23
C VAL A 108 1.35 13.77 21.75
N LEU A 109 1.56 13.90 20.44
CA LEU A 109 2.86 14.16 19.83
C LEU A 109 3.00 15.64 19.47
N ASP A 110 4.15 16.24 19.81
CA ASP A 110 4.52 17.61 19.43
C ASP A 110 5.64 17.55 18.39
N PHE A 111 5.41 18.18 17.25
CA PHE A 111 6.35 18.23 16.12
C PHE A 111 7.04 19.59 16.10
N LYS A 112 8.36 19.61 16.32
CA LYS A 112 9.18 20.82 16.23
C LYS A 112 10.22 20.67 15.13
N GLY A 113 9.85 21.09 13.92
CA GLY A 113 10.65 20.86 12.73
C GLY A 113 10.63 19.39 12.32
N ASP A 114 11.81 18.79 12.20
CA ASP A 114 12.06 17.38 11.89
C ASP A 114 12.02 16.45 13.11
N LYS A 115 11.83 16.99 14.31
CA LYS A 115 11.97 16.25 15.57
C LYS A 115 10.63 16.00 16.25
N MET A 116 10.46 14.77 16.71
CA MET A 116 9.27 14.30 17.41
C MET A 116 9.48 14.31 18.93
N TYR A 117 8.51 14.87 19.64
CA TYR A 117 8.50 14.94 21.09
C TYR A 117 7.20 14.35 21.63
N ARG A 118 7.27 13.65 22.77
CA ARG A 118 6.08 13.35 23.57
C ARG A 118 5.58 14.68 24.16
N ALA A 119 4.37 15.12 23.82
CA ALA A 119 3.87 16.46 24.16
C ALA A 119 3.68 16.65 25.67
N THR A 120 3.40 15.57 26.39
CA THR A 120 3.23 15.57 27.84
C THR A 120 4.55 15.75 28.58
N THR A 121 5.60 15.03 28.17
CA THR A 121 6.89 15.03 28.88
C THR A 121 7.93 15.95 28.25
N GLY A 122 7.74 16.40 27.00
CA GLY A 122 8.76 17.07 26.21
C GLY A 122 9.95 16.18 25.86
N GLU A 123 9.86 14.87 26.09
CA GLU A 123 10.90 13.90 25.76
C GLU A 123 11.04 13.77 24.25
N ARG A 124 12.27 13.85 23.77
CA ARG A 124 12.60 13.65 22.35
C ARG A 124 12.59 12.15 22.06
N LEU A 125 11.64 11.71 21.23
CA LEU A 125 11.39 10.28 20.97
C LEU A 125 12.42 9.67 20.01
N ASP A 126 13.37 10.45 19.49
CA ASP A 126 14.42 10.04 18.56
C ASP A 126 15.68 9.46 19.25
N LYS A 127 15.65 9.19 20.57
CA LYS A 127 16.86 8.82 21.34
C LYS A 127 16.95 7.39 21.86
N VAL A 128 15.89 6.60 21.83
CA VAL A 128 15.97 5.17 22.14
C VAL A 128 15.56 4.40 20.89
N PRO A 129 16.53 3.82 20.15
CA PRO A 129 16.20 3.00 18.99
C PRO A 129 15.27 1.88 19.44
N VAL A 130 14.10 1.76 18.80
CA VAL A 130 13.24 0.60 19.01
C VAL A 130 14.04 -0.64 18.58
N PRO A 131 14.28 -1.63 19.45
CA PRO A 131 15.05 -2.81 19.10
C PRO A 131 14.48 -3.48 17.84
N GLY A 132 15.32 -3.66 16.82
CA GLY A 132 14.94 -4.22 15.52
C GLY A 132 14.54 -3.21 14.45
N SER A 133 14.25 -1.96 14.82
CA SER A 133 13.94 -0.91 13.84
C SER A 133 15.18 -0.53 13.03
N ALA A 134 14.97 -0.47 11.71
CA ALA A 134 15.96 -0.04 10.75
C ALA A 134 15.84 1.45 10.37
N ALA A 135 14.99 2.23 11.04
CA ALA A 135 14.75 3.63 10.71
C ALA A 135 16.06 4.45 10.59
N HIS A 136 16.93 4.32 11.59
CA HIS A 136 18.23 5.00 11.64
C HIS A 136 19.23 4.55 10.56
N LEU A 137 18.96 3.45 9.84
CA LEU A 137 19.83 2.95 8.78
C LEU A 137 19.50 3.58 7.42
N VAL A 138 18.29 4.13 7.25
CA VAL A 138 17.88 4.80 6.01
C VAL A 138 18.73 6.05 5.74
N GLU A 139 19.26 6.70 6.77
CA GLU A 139 20.13 7.87 6.63
C GLU A 139 21.62 7.53 6.51
N GLN A 140 22.01 6.25 6.64
CA GLN A 140 23.41 5.85 6.61
C GLN A 140 23.90 5.65 5.17
N PRO A 141 24.85 6.47 4.68
CA PRO A 141 25.29 6.38 3.29
C PRO A 141 26.20 5.17 3.10
N ARG A 142 25.77 4.14 2.33
CA ARG A 142 26.53 3.09 1.59
C ARG A 142 27.78 2.43 2.24
N SER A 143 28.16 2.77 3.47
CA SER A 143 29.50 2.49 4.04
C SER A 143 29.56 1.18 4.82
N ILE A 144 28.44 0.46 4.91
CA ILE A 144 28.34 -0.82 5.61
C ILE A 144 28.98 -1.94 4.79
N PHE A 145 28.93 -1.87 3.47
CA PHE A 145 29.47 -2.88 2.58
C PHE A 145 30.83 -2.44 2.02
N LYS A 146 31.78 -3.38 1.95
CA LYS A 146 33.09 -3.15 1.32
C LYS A 146 32.99 -3.12 -0.22
N THR A 147 31.95 -3.73 -0.77
CA THR A 147 31.64 -3.73 -2.19
C THR A 147 30.82 -2.49 -2.54
N ALA A 148 31.13 -1.85 -3.66
CA ALA A 148 30.40 -0.66 -4.12
C ALA A 148 28.90 -0.95 -4.36
N ASP A 149 28.60 -2.15 -4.86
CA ASP A 149 27.25 -2.56 -5.27
C ASP A 149 26.87 -3.89 -4.60
N PRO A 150 26.47 -3.87 -3.30
CA PRO A 150 26.05 -5.08 -2.61
C PRO A 150 24.77 -5.66 -3.26
N SER A 151 24.72 -6.98 -3.41
CA SER A 151 23.50 -7.62 -3.93
C SER A 151 22.36 -7.55 -2.91
N VAL A 152 21.12 -7.66 -3.39
CA VAL A 152 19.91 -7.81 -2.54
C VAL A 152 20.10 -8.91 -1.47
N LEU A 153 20.82 -9.99 -1.80
CA LEU A 153 21.15 -11.07 -0.89
C LEU A 153 22.14 -10.63 0.20
N ASP A 154 23.16 -9.84 -0.14
CA ASP A 154 24.14 -9.36 0.83
C ASP A 154 23.49 -8.41 1.84
N ILE A 155 22.59 -7.55 1.35
CA ILE A 155 21.76 -6.66 2.16
C ILE A 155 20.85 -7.46 3.08
N ALA A 156 20.09 -8.43 2.55
CA ALA A 156 19.21 -9.27 3.37
C ALA A 156 19.97 -10.08 4.44
N ARG A 157 21.17 -10.59 4.12
CA ARG A 157 22.04 -11.27 5.10
C ARG A 157 22.49 -10.33 6.20
N TRP A 158 22.85 -9.11 5.84
CA TRP A 158 23.23 -8.10 6.81
C TRP A 158 22.06 -7.68 7.69
N LEU A 159 20.88 -7.43 7.12
CA LEU A 159 19.66 -7.08 7.85
C LEU A 159 19.22 -8.20 8.81
N ASN A 160 19.37 -9.48 8.42
CA ASN A 160 19.18 -10.61 9.33
C ASN A 160 20.16 -10.55 10.51
N ARG A 161 21.46 -10.28 10.29
CA ARG A 161 22.44 -10.14 11.39
C ARG A 161 22.12 -8.96 12.29
N PHE A 162 21.77 -7.81 11.71
CA PHE A 162 21.38 -6.61 12.43
C PHE A 162 20.18 -6.87 13.36
N SER A 163 19.13 -7.48 12.83
CA SER A 163 17.92 -7.79 13.60
C SER A 163 18.20 -8.80 14.72
N ARG A 164 19.00 -9.84 14.41
CA ARG A 164 19.40 -10.89 15.35
C ARG A 164 20.32 -10.42 16.48
N ALA A 165 21.09 -9.36 16.25
CA ALA A 165 21.94 -8.77 17.28
C ALA A 165 21.12 -8.03 18.34
N GLN A 166 19.90 -7.61 18.00
CA GLN A 166 19.02 -6.85 18.89
C GLN A 166 17.91 -7.70 19.50
N MET A 167 17.46 -8.74 18.78
CA MET A 167 16.34 -9.59 19.20
C MET A 167 16.55 -11.05 18.78
N PRO A 168 16.05 -12.03 19.56
CA PRO A 168 16.12 -13.44 19.20
C PRO A 168 15.21 -13.74 18.00
N ILE A 169 15.56 -14.69 17.13
CA ILE A 169 14.76 -15.04 15.95
C ILE A 169 13.37 -15.57 16.37
N LEU A 170 12.30 -15.10 15.72
CA LEU A 170 10.99 -15.75 15.76
C LEU A 170 10.77 -16.55 14.47
N ARG A 171 10.72 -17.88 14.59
CA ARG A 171 10.49 -18.76 13.45
C ARG A 171 9.02 -19.08 13.29
N TRP A 172 8.54 -19.01 12.05
CA TRP A 172 7.17 -19.41 11.72
C TRP A 172 6.86 -20.83 12.18
N GLY A 173 5.69 -21.02 12.81
CA GLY A 173 5.25 -22.31 13.35
C GLY A 173 6.03 -22.79 14.58
N LYS A 174 6.91 -21.97 15.15
CA LYS A 174 7.63 -22.24 16.41
C LYS A 174 7.22 -21.33 17.57
N VAL A 175 6.51 -20.24 17.27
CA VAL A 175 5.95 -19.31 18.25
C VAL A 175 4.51 -18.99 17.87
N PRO A 176 3.68 -18.55 18.84
CA PRO A 176 2.33 -18.09 18.56
C PRO A 176 2.32 -16.94 17.56
N GLU A 177 1.25 -16.85 16.76
CA GLU A 177 1.08 -15.83 15.73
C GLU A 177 0.95 -14.44 16.36
N GLU A 178 0.27 -14.35 17.50
CA GLU A 178 0.09 -13.15 18.30
C GLU A 178 1.45 -12.57 18.73
N THR A 179 2.38 -13.43 19.15
CA THR A 179 3.74 -13.02 19.53
C THR A 179 4.50 -12.40 18.36
N MET A 180 4.24 -12.83 17.12
CA MET A 180 4.84 -12.21 15.93
C MET A 180 4.24 -10.82 15.67
N VAL A 181 2.92 -10.67 15.82
CA VAL A 181 2.23 -9.38 15.69
C VAL A 181 2.72 -8.41 16.77
N GLU A 182 2.72 -8.82 18.04
CA GLU A 182 3.20 -8.01 19.17
C GLU A 182 4.62 -7.49 18.98
N ARG A 183 5.51 -8.32 18.40
CA ARG A 183 6.86 -7.88 18.04
C ARG A 183 6.87 -6.90 16.88
N ALA A 184 6.11 -7.19 15.82
CA ALA A 184 6.13 -6.39 14.60
C ALA A 184 5.71 -4.94 14.88
N LEU A 185 4.69 -4.75 15.72
CA LEU A 185 4.04 -3.45 15.92
C LEU A 185 4.98 -2.30 16.36
N PRO A 186 5.74 -2.39 17.46
CA PRO A 186 6.61 -1.29 17.87
C PRO A 186 7.69 -0.97 16.82
N ILE A 187 8.20 -1.99 16.12
CA ILE A 187 9.21 -1.82 15.06
C ILE A 187 8.60 -1.10 13.87
N ALA A 188 7.46 -1.60 13.40
CA ALA A 188 6.75 -1.06 12.26
C ALA A 188 6.26 0.36 12.52
N GLU A 189 5.82 0.66 13.75
CA GLU A 189 5.39 1.99 14.17
C GLU A 189 6.55 3.00 14.14
N ASP A 190 7.73 2.64 14.65
CA ASP A 190 8.93 3.49 14.58
C ASP A 190 9.35 3.77 13.13
N GLU A 191 9.42 2.73 12.30
CA GLU A 191 9.77 2.85 10.87
C GLU A 191 8.74 3.68 10.09
N ALA A 192 7.44 3.47 10.34
CA ALA A 192 6.37 4.24 9.74
C ALA A 192 6.42 5.72 10.15
N ARG A 193 6.67 6.00 11.43
CA ARG A 193 6.79 7.37 11.95
C ARG A 193 7.99 8.09 11.34
N TYR A 194 9.13 7.42 11.24
CA TYR A 194 10.30 7.94 10.53
C TYR A 194 9.97 8.22 9.06
N GLN A 195 9.26 7.30 8.40
CA GLN A 195 8.87 7.45 7.00
C GLN A 195 7.92 8.65 6.81
N LEU A 196 6.92 8.82 7.69
CA LEU A 196 6.03 9.97 7.68
C LEU A 196 6.77 11.30 7.90
N ALA A 197 7.82 11.29 8.73
CA ALA A 197 8.62 12.48 8.98
C ALA A 197 9.53 12.85 7.79
N THR A 198 10.07 11.86 7.08
CA THR A 198 11.09 12.08 6.03
C THR A 198 10.57 12.05 4.61
N ASN A 199 9.48 11.32 4.34
CA ASN A 199 8.82 11.24 3.04
C ASN A 199 7.30 10.96 3.22
N PRO A 200 6.52 11.94 3.71
CA PRO A 200 5.09 11.79 3.96
C PRO A 200 4.27 11.50 2.69
N GLN A 201 4.77 11.87 1.51
CA GLN A 201 4.07 11.68 0.23
C GLN A 201 4.02 10.21 -0.20
N ALA A 202 4.80 9.32 0.42
CA ALA A 202 4.78 7.89 0.12
C ALA A 202 3.40 7.25 0.35
N LYS A 203 2.62 7.74 1.32
CA LYS A 203 1.26 7.25 1.57
C LYS A 203 0.28 7.60 0.44
N GLU A 204 0.57 8.64 -0.33
CA GLU A 204 -0.27 9.13 -1.43
C GLU A 204 -0.06 8.36 -2.75
N PHE A 205 0.55 7.17 -2.68
CA PHE A 205 0.88 6.37 -3.87
C PHE A 205 -0.35 5.98 -4.70
N TYR A 206 -1.44 5.57 -4.04
CA TYR A 206 -2.67 5.11 -4.71
C TYR A 206 -3.69 6.24 -4.95
N HIS A 207 -3.50 7.39 -4.31
CA HIS A 207 -4.40 8.54 -4.44
C HIS A 207 -3.79 9.57 -5.40
N GLU A 208 -2.96 10.49 -4.91
CA GLU A 208 -2.43 11.60 -5.70
C GLU A 208 -1.52 11.14 -6.84
N ASN A 209 -0.64 10.16 -6.59
CA ASN A 209 0.30 9.67 -7.60
C ASN A 209 -0.42 8.95 -8.74
N LEU A 210 -1.42 8.12 -8.42
CA LEU A 210 -2.20 7.42 -9.42
C LEU A 210 -3.11 8.38 -10.19
N ALA A 211 -3.80 9.30 -9.51
CA ALA A 211 -4.62 10.33 -10.17
C ALA A 211 -3.78 11.21 -11.12
N HIS A 212 -2.55 11.56 -10.72
CA HIS A 212 -1.64 12.28 -11.61
C HIS A 212 -1.25 11.45 -12.84
N ALA A 213 -0.96 10.16 -12.65
CA ALA A 213 -0.65 9.25 -13.75
C ALA A 213 -1.82 9.14 -14.73
N GLU A 214 -3.05 8.99 -14.21
CA GLU A 214 -4.28 8.97 -14.99
C GLU A 214 -4.44 10.24 -15.83
N GLY A 215 -4.24 11.42 -15.22
CA GLY A 215 -4.28 12.70 -15.94
C GLY A 215 -3.30 12.75 -17.11
N VAL A 216 -2.03 12.37 -16.88
CA VAL A 216 -1.01 12.32 -17.95
C VAL A 216 -1.40 11.33 -19.06
N ILE A 217 -1.92 10.15 -18.71
CA ILE A 217 -2.35 9.15 -19.69
C ILE A 217 -3.51 9.69 -20.53
N VAL A 218 -4.51 10.30 -19.90
CA VAL A 218 -5.68 10.87 -20.57
C VAL A 218 -5.27 12.02 -21.47
N ASP A 219 -4.48 12.96 -20.97
CA ASP A 219 -4.17 14.19 -21.70
C ASP A 219 -3.16 13.96 -22.83
N GLU A 220 -2.24 13.00 -22.67
CA GLU A 220 -1.07 12.91 -23.56
C GLU A 220 -0.97 11.60 -24.35
N ILE A 221 -1.62 10.52 -23.92
CA ILE A 221 -1.45 9.18 -24.51
C ILE A 221 -2.77 8.67 -25.12
N PHE A 222 -3.79 8.44 -24.30
CA PHE A 222 -5.09 7.88 -24.69
C PHE A 222 -6.26 8.69 -24.10
N PRO A 223 -6.72 9.76 -24.78
CA PRO A 223 -7.84 10.60 -24.33
C PRO A 223 -9.16 9.86 -24.08
N LYS A 224 -9.35 8.69 -24.71
CA LYS A 224 -10.54 7.85 -24.49
C LYS A 224 -10.62 7.26 -23.08
N LEU A 225 -9.50 7.17 -22.36
CA LEU A 225 -9.46 6.78 -20.95
C LEU A 225 -10.04 7.85 -20.02
N SER A 226 -10.43 9.03 -20.53
CA SER A 226 -11.23 10.01 -19.76
C SER A 226 -12.60 9.47 -19.32
N ARG A 227 -13.09 8.40 -19.96
CA ARG A 227 -14.33 7.74 -19.57
C ARG A 227 -14.08 6.83 -18.36
N PRO A 228 -14.81 7.00 -17.23
CA PRO A 228 -14.56 6.22 -16.02
C PRO A 228 -14.58 4.70 -16.26
N GLU A 229 -15.54 4.20 -17.04
CA GLU A 229 -15.66 2.76 -17.31
C GLU A 229 -14.46 2.19 -18.08
N LYS A 230 -13.81 3.00 -18.92
CA LYS A 230 -12.61 2.62 -19.65
C LYS A 230 -11.38 2.68 -18.75
N MET A 231 -11.27 3.72 -17.93
CA MET A 231 -10.21 3.83 -16.94
C MET A 231 -10.25 2.67 -15.95
N ASP A 232 -11.44 2.28 -15.52
CA ASP A 232 -11.59 1.19 -14.54
C ASP A 232 -11.11 -0.15 -15.11
N ILE A 233 -11.55 -0.49 -16.32
CA ILE A 233 -11.09 -1.71 -16.99
C ILE A 233 -9.61 -1.66 -17.36
N PHE A 234 -9.07 -0.48 -17.68
CA PHE A 234 -7.63 -0.27 -17.82
C PHE A 234 -6.87 -0.55 -16.52
N LYS A 235 -7.38 -0.07 -15.37
CA LYS A 235 -6.80 -0.34 -14.05
C LYS A 235 -6.82 -1.82 -13.69
N ALA A 236 -7.88 -2.56 -14.04
CA ALA A 236 -7.90 -4.02 -13.89
C ALA A 236 -6.76 -4.68 -14.68
N ALA A 237 -6.56 -4.29 -15.94
CA ALA A 237 -5.45 -4.81 -16.75
C ALA A 237 -4.08 -4.41 -16.17
N LEU A 238 -3.94 -3.16 -15.69
CA LEU A 238 -2.75 -2.69 -14.99
C LEU A 238 -2.45 -3.53 -13.75
N GLY A 239 -3.46 -3.82 -12.94
CA GLY A 239 -3.32 -4.65 -11.74
C GLY A 239 -2.84 -6.07 -12.06
N ILE A 240 -3.40 -6.68 -13.11
CA ILE A 240 -2.97 -8.00 -13.59
C ILE A 240 -1.50 -8.00 -14.02
N LEU A 241 -1.08 -6.96 -14.76
CA LEU A 241 0.24 -6.84 -15.35
C LEU A 241 1.33 -6.37 -14.36
N SER A 242 0.95 -6.02 -13.11
CA SER A 242 1.87 -5.43 -12.12
C SER A 242 2.74 -6.42 -11.33
N SER A 243 2.71 -7.72 -11.65
CA SER A 243 3.39 -8.72 -10.84
C SER A 243 4.92 -8.75 -11.05
N ARG A 244 5.69 -8.49 -9.97
CA ARG A 244 7.18 -8.54 -9.95
C ARG A 244 7.82 -7.57 -10.95
N GLN A 245 7.22 -6.41 -11.11
CA GLN A 245 7.65 -5.37 -12.02
C GLN A 245 7.53 -4.01 -11.34
N ASN A 246 8.31 -3.04 -11.83
CA ASN A 246 8.21 -1.66 -11.38
C ASN A 246 7.05 -0.93 -12.08
N PRO A 247 6.52 0.16 -11.48
CA PRO A 247 5.44 0.95 -12.06
C PRO A 247 5.63 1.37 -13.53
N LEU A 248 6.87 1.64 -13.99
CA LEU A 248 7.15 1.96 -15.39
C LEU A 248 6.79 0.79 -16.32
N ASN A 249 7.27 -0.42 -16.01
CA ASN A 249 6.99 -1.59 -16.83
C ASN A 249 5.52 -2.02 -16.74
N ASN A 250 4.91 -1.93 -15.54
CA ASN A 250 3.49 -2.19 -15.34
C ASN A 250 2.65 -1.33 -16.27
N LEU A 251 2.91 -0.01 -16.25
CA LEU A 251 2.14 0.94 -17.01
C LEU A 251 2.40 0.82 -18.51
N ARG A 252 3.66 0.60 -18.92
CA ARG A 252 3.99 0.35 -20.33
C ARG A 252 3.21 -0.84 -20.89
N GLN A 253 3.19 -1.96 -20.17
CA GLN A 253 2.49 -3.17 -20.62
C GLN A 253 0.98 -2.97 -20.66
N ALA A 254 0.42 -2.30 -19.65
CA ALA A 254 -1.00 -1.96 -19.61
C ALA A 254 -1.40 -1.07 -20.79
N LEU A 255 -0.61 -0.04 -21.11
CA LEU A 255 -0.86 0.85 -22.26
C LEU A 255 -0.80 0.11 -23.60
N ILE A 256 0.19 -0.78 -23.78
CA ILE A 256 0.30 -1.61 -24.99
C ILE A 256 -0.91 -2.55 -25.10
N ASN A 257 -1.32 -3.19 -24.01
CA ASN A 257 -2.48 -4.09 -24.02
C ASN A 257 -3.80 -3.32 -24.20
N TRP A 258 -3.89 -2.11 -23.65
CA TRP A 258 -5.02 -1.20 -23.88
C TRP A 258 -5.16 -0.81 -25.35
N GLN A 259 -4.04 -0.54 -26.02
CA GLN A 259 -4.05 -0.28 -27.46
C GLN A 259 -4.62 -1.46 -28.25
N HIS A 260 -4.25 -2.69 -27.88
CA HIS A 260 -4.84 -3.89 -28.46
C HIS A 260 -6.35 -3.98 -28.17
N TYR A 261 -6.76 -3.70 -26.92
CA TYR A 261 -8.17 -3.69 -26.52
C TYR A 261 -8.99 -2.68 -27.34
N GLU A 262 -8.48 -1.48 -27.58
CA GLU A 262 -9.17 -0.47 -28.41
C GLU A 262 -9.32 -0.91 -29.89
N GLN A 263 -8.44 -1.78 -30.38
CA GLN A 263 -8.51 -2.31 -31.74
C GLN A 263 -9.46 -3.52 -31.86
N THR A 264 -9.54 -4.36 -30.83
CA THR A 264 -10.19 -5.68 -30.93
C THR A 264 -11.40 -5.86 -30.01
N GLY A 265 -11.58 -4.99 -29.03
CA GLY A 265 -12.53 -5.13 -27.93
C GLY A 265 -12.12 -6.19 -26.89
N ARG A 266 -10.88 -6.68 -26.92
CA ARG A 266 -10.38 -7.72 -26.00
C ARG A 266 -8.94 -7.45 -25.59
N PHE A 267 -8.59 -7.74 -24.34
CA PHE A 267 -7.19 -7.72 -23.90
C PHE A 267 -6.46 -8.93 -24.46
N SER A 268 -5.23 -8.73 -24.90
CA SER A 268 -4.39 -9.83 -25.38
C SER A 268 -3.83 -10.62 -24.21
N GLU A 269 -4.02 -11.93 -24.24
CA GLU A 269 -3.52 -12.86 -23.22
C GLU A 269 -1.99 -13.07 -23.28
N TRP A 270 -1.34 -12.50 -24.29
CA TRP A 270 0.10 -12.57 -24.53
C TRP A 270 0.66 -11.22 -24.91
N ASN A 271 1.98 -11.04 -24.78
CA ASN A 271 2.67 -9.78 -25.03
C ASN A 271 2.59 -9.36 -26.50
N TRP A 272 1.59 -8.55 -26.83
CA TRP A 272 1.38 -7.97 -28.15
C TRP A 272 2.14 -6.63 -28.27
N PRO A 273 2.65 -6.24 -29.45
CA PRO A 273 2.68 -6.97 -30.73
C PRO A 273 3.95 -7.82 -30.90
N THR A 274 4.54 -8.36 -29.81
CA THR A 274 5.87 -9.00 -29.85
C THR A 274 5.93 -10.38 -30.51
N GLU A 275 5.02 -10.67 -31.44
CA GLU A 275 5.05 -11.88 -32.27
C GLU A 275 6.41 -12.01 -32.94
N THR A 276 7.21 -12.92 -32.42
CA THR A 276 8.57 -13.16 -32.90
C THR A 276 8.53 -14.42 -33.76
N LYS A 277 9.28 -14.40 -34.87
CA LYS A 277 9.46 -15.61 -35.68
C LYS A 277 10.61 -16.42 -35.12
N VAL A 278 10.34 -17.66 -34.73
CA VAL A 278 11.36 -18.63 -34.29
C VAL A 278 11.50 -19.69 -35.38
N PRO A 279 12.71 -19.91 -35.94
CA PRO A 279 12.92 -20.94 -36.94
C PRO A 279 12.54 -22.34 -36.45
N ILE A 280 11.90 -23.11 -37.33
CA ILE A 280 11.65 -24.53 -37.11
C ILE A 280 12.98 -25.26 -37.37
N THR A 281 13.57 -25.78 -36.30
CA THR A 281 14.78 -26.59 -36.30
C THR A 281 14.43 -28.07 -36.11
N LYS A 282 15.40 -28.98 -36.23
CA LYS A 282 15.19 -30.39 -35.91
C LYS A 282 14.75 -30.61 -34.46
N GLN A 283 15.13 -29.73 -33.54
CA GLN A 283 14.88 -29.86 -32.10
C GLN A 283 13.46 -29.47 -31.68
N ASN A 284 12.82 -28.57 -32.43
CA ASN A 284 11.47 -28.08 -32.12
C ASN A 284 10.43 -28.43 -33.21
N LYS A 285 10.81 -29.25 -34.20
CA LYS A 285 9.91 -29.69 -35.27
C LYS A 285 8.79 -30.56 -34.69
N GLY A 286 7.55 -30.24 -35.05
CA GLY A 286 6.35 -30.96 -34.59
C GLY A 286 5.70 -30.34 -33.35
N ALA A 287 6.17 -29.19 -32.87
CA ALA A 287 5.48 -28.45 -31.84
C ALA A 287 4.16 -27.87 -32.38
N GLU A 288 3.08 -28.01 -31.60
CA GLU A 288 1.72 -27.68 -32.03
C GLU A 288 1.39 -26.20 -31.76
N ILE A 289 0.48 -25.66 -32.57
CA ILE A 289 -0.13 -24.35 -32.30
C ILE A 289 -0.86 -24.44 -30.95
N GLY A 290 -0.66 -23.42 -30.11
CA GLY A 290 -1.13 -23.41 -28.73
C GLY A 290 -0.15 -24.06 -27.75
N GLY A 291 0.84 -24.82 -28.23
CA GLY A 291 1.90 -25.43 -27.42
C GLY A 291 2.98 -24.43 -26.99
N ARG A 292 3.74 -24.82 -25.96
CA ARG A 292 4.89 -24.05 -25.45
C ARG A 292 6.13 -24.39 -26.27
N LEU A 293 6.75 -23.38 -26.85
CA LEU A 293 8.08 -23.47 -27.45
C LEU A 293 9.12 -23.03 -26.44
N ILE A 294 10.12 -23.88 -26.23
CA ILE A 294 11.33 -23.56 -25.46
C ILE A 294 12.50 -23.56 -26.45
N TRP A 295 13.32 -22.51 -26.42
CA TRP A 295 14.52 -22.42 -27.26
C TRP A 295 15.62 -21.66 -26.52
N LYS A 296 16.88 -21.84 -26.90
CA LYS A 296 17.96 -20.98 -26.39
C LYS A 296 18.12 -19.77 -27.29
N ASP A 297 18.14 -18.57 -26.70
CA ASP A 297 18.46 -17.36 -27.45
C ASP A 297 19.88 -17.49 -28.01
N PRO A 298 20.08 -17.35 -29.33
CA PRO A 298 21.40 -17.55 -29.93
C PRO A 298 22.42 -16.47 -29.57
N LYS A 299 21.98 -15.31 -29.05
CA LYS A 299 22.87 -14.22 -28.62
C LYS A 299 23.25 -14.34 -27.15
N THR A 300 22.28 -14.65 -26.28
CA THR A 300 22.51 -14.67 -24.83
C THR A 300 22.75 -16.08 -24.28
N GLY A 301 22.36 -17.12 -25.02
CA GLY A 301 22.39 -18.51 -24.55
C GLY A 301 21.29 -18.85 -23.54
N GLU A 302 20.47 -17.88 -23.15
CA GLU A 302 19.40 -18.06 -22.17
C GLU A 302 18.25 -18.89 -22.73
N GLU A 303 17.63 -19.69 -21.85
CA GLU A 303 16.42 -20.42 -22.21
C GLU A 303 15.22 -19.46 -22.26
N MET A 304 14.65 -19.35 -23.45
CA MET A 304 13.45 -18.58 -23.74
C MET A 304 12.26 -19.53 -23.80
N SER A 305 11.10 -19.04 -23.37
CA SER A 305 9.84 -19.75 -23.59
C SER A 305 8.74 -18.82 -24.06
N ALA A 306 7.95 -19.30 -25.01
CA ALA A 306 6.84 -18.57 -25.62
C ALA A 306 5.78 -19.57 -26.10
N ARG A 307 4.57 -19.09 -26.38
CA ARG A 307 3.51 -19.93 -26.95
C ARG A 307 3.49 -19.80 -28.45
N ILE A 308 3.32 -20.92 -29.14
CA ILE A 308 3.18 -20.93 -30.59
C ILE A 308 1.78 -20.44 -30.92
N VAL A 309 1.68 -19.28 -31.56
CA VAL A 309 0.40 -18.69 -31.99
C VAL A 309 0.11 -18.94 -33.47
N GLY A 310 1.13 -19.37 -34.22
CA GLY A 310 0.96 -19.73 -35.63
C GLY A 310 2.20 -20.36 -36.22
N ILE A 311 2.07 -20.82 -37.46
CA ILE A 311 3.18 -21.32 -38.27
C ILE A 311 3.16 -20.55 -39.58
N THR A 312 4.30 -19.99 -39.98
CA THR A 312 4.44 -19.28 -41.26
C THR A 312 5.69 -19.73 -41.97
N GLY A 313 5.50 -20.55 -43.01
CA GLY A 313 6.61 -21.16 -43.76
C GLY A 313 7.45 -22.05 -42.84
N LYS A 314 8.74 -21.72 -42.70
CA LYS A 314 9.70 -22.46 -41.87
C LYS A 314 9.87 -21.89 -40.45
N ASN A 315 8.93 -21.08 -39.97
CA ASN A 315 9.00 -20.44 -38.66
C ASN A 315 7.72 -20.67 -37.85
N TYR A 316 7.89 -20.85 -36.55
CA TYR A 316 6.83 -20.61 -35.57
C TYR A 316 6.66 -19.10 -35.40
N GLN A 317 5.42 -18.63 -35.36
CA GLN A 317 5.08 -17.36 -34.75
C GLN A 317 4.87 -17.62 -33.26
N VAL A 318 5.62 -16.92 -32.41
CA VAL A 318 5.55 -17.11 -30.97
C VAL A 318 5.21 -15.83 -30.24
N ALA A 319 4.41 -15.96 -29.19
CA ALA A 319 4.02 -14.87 -28.32
C ALA A 319 4.64 -15.03 -26.92
N LYS A 320 5.31 -13.96 -26.46
CA LYS A 320 6.01 -13.94 -25.18
C LYS A 320 5.05 -13.63 -24.03
N SER A 321 5.47 -13.96 -22.81
CA SER A 321 4.81 -13.49 -21.60
C SER A 321 4.88 -11.97 -21.49
N TRP A 322 3.87 -11.37 -20.85
CA TRP A 322 3.88 -9.95 -20.52
C TRP A 322 4.99 -9.61 -19.53
N GLY A 323 5.40 -10.53 -18.66
CA GLY A 323 6.40 -10.27 -17.64
C GLY A 323 7.32 -11.46 -17.35
N PRO A 324 8.10 -11.40 -16.25
CA PRO A 324 9.05 -12.45 -15.87
C PRO A 324 8.38 -13.74 -15.40
N VAL A 325 7.06 -13.72 -15.19
CA VAL A 325 6.26 -14.89 -14.81
C VAL A 325 5.85 -15.68 -16.06
N LYS A 326 5.58 -16.98 -15.89
CA LYS A 326 5.06 -17.86 -16.94
C LYS A 326 3.88 -17.21 -17.69
N LEU A 327 3.85 -17.41 -19.01
CA LEU A 327 2.85 -16.83 -19.92
C LEU A 327 1.41 -17.07 -19.42
N GLU A 328 1.15 -18.28 -18.91
CA GLU A 328 -0.15 -18.72 -18.45
C GLU A 328 -0.66 -17.85 -17.30
N SER A 329 0.23 -17.31 -16.45
CA SER A 329 -0.19 -16.53 -15.29
C SER A 329 -0.84 -15.20 -15.67
N TYR A 330 -0.24 -14.42 -16.58
CA TYR A 330 -0.85 -13.17 -17.04
C TYR A 330 -1.99 -13.43 -18.01
N GLY A 331 -1.79 -14.37 -18.93
CA GLY A 331 -2.77 -14.68 -19.96
C GLY A 331 -4.09 -15.21 -19.39
N ASN A 332 -4.04 -16.05 -18.36
CA ASN A 332 -5.27 -16.55 -17.72
C ASN A 332 -6.03 -15.43 -17.01
N ALA A 333 -5.33 -14.54 -16.29
CA ALA A 333 -5.99 -13.41 -15.63
C ALA A 333 -6.60 -12.41 -16.63
N LEU A 334 -5.92 -12.14 -17.75
CA LEU A 334 -6.49 -11.29 -18.82
C LEU A 334 -7.65 -11.98 -19.55
N ARG A 335 -7.62 -13.31 -19.70
CA ARG A 335 -8.76 -14.10 -20.19
C ARG A 335 -9.96 -13.95 -19.24
N MET A 336 -9.74 -14.09 -17.92
CA MET A 336 -10.78 -13.89 -16.91
C MET A 336 -11.37 -12.48 -16.99
N LEU A 337 -10.54 -11.43 -17.13
CA LEU A 337 -11.03 -10.06 -17.31
C LEU A 337 -11.91 -9.92 -18.56
N ASN A 338 -11.49 -10.49 -19.70
CA ASN A 338 -12.31 -10.53 -20.92
C ASN A 338 -13.64 -11.27 -20.70
N ASP A 339 -13.63 -12.37 -19.96
CA ASP A 339 -14.84 -13.13 -19.64
C ASP A 339 -15.78 -12.34 -18.73
N VAL A 340 -15.27 -11.62 -17.73
CA VAL A 340 -16.09 -10.71 -16.90
C VAL A 340 -16.71 -9.61 -17.77
N ILE A 341 -15.92 -8.92 -18.61
CA ILE A 341 -16.44 -7.89 -19.55
C ILE A 341 -17.58 -8.43 -20.41
N ARG A 342 -17.41 -9.64 -20.96
CA ARG A 342 -18.42 -10.28 -21.80
C ARG A 342 -19.65 -10.70 -21.02
N THR A 343 -19.48 -11.36 -19.87
CA THR A 343 -20.58 -11.95 -19.09
C THR A 343 -21.42 -10.91 -18.35
N GLN A 344 -20.79 -9.82 -17.90
CA GLN A 344 -21.48 -8.72 -17.22
C GLN A 344 -22.13 -7.72 -18.21
N GLY A 345 -21.84 -7.84 -19.51
CA GLY A 345 -22.49 -7.02 -20.54
C GLY A 345 -21.78 -5.69 -20.84
N GLY A 346 -20.47 -5.61 -20.62
CA GLY A 346 -19.64 -4.48 -21.04
C GLY A 346 -18.66 -3.99 -19.96
N GLU A 347 -17.92 -2.92 -20.29
CA GLU A 347 -16.87 -2.33 -19.44
C GLU A 347 -17.42 -1.87 -18.07
N ARG A 348 -18.51 -1.08 -18.07
CA ARG A 348 -19.08 -0.51 -16.84
C ARG A 348 -19.64 -1.56 -15.87
N PRO A 349 -20.50 -2.51 -16.30
CA PRO A 349 -20.96 -3.58 -15.41
C PRO A 349 -19.81 -4.46 -14.91
N ALA A 350 -18.79 -4.71 -15.73
CA ALA A 350 -17.62 -5.48 -15.32
C ALA A 350 -16.79 -4.77 -14.24
N ALA A 351 -16.55 -3.46 -14.39
CA ALA A 351 -15.87 -2.66 -13.36
C ALA A 351 -16.65 -2.68 -12.03
N ALA A 352 -17.97 -2.55 -12.08
CA ALA A 352 -18.84 -2.65 -10.91
C ALA A 352 -18.75 -4.05 -10.27
N TRP A 353 -18.82 -5.12 -11.08
CA TRP A 353 -18.71 -6.50 -10.59
C TRP A 353 -17.35 -6.78 -9.93
N LEU A 354 -16.25 -6.30 -10.51
CA LEU A 354 -14.90 -6.46 -9.93
C LEU A 354 -14.75 -5.77 -8.57
N THR A 355 -15.55 -4.73 -8.31
CA THR A 355 -15.50 -3.91 -7.09
C THR A 355 -16.61 -4.23 -6.08
N SER A 356 -17.53 -5.13 -6.41
CA SER A 356 -18.54 -5.66 -5.48
C SER A 356 -18.11 -6.99 -4.87
N LYS A 357 -18.73 -7.34 -3.73
CA LYS A 357 -18.58 -8.66 -3.10
C LYS A 357 -19.55 -9.67 -3.73
N HIS A 358 -19.05 -10.89 -3.86
CA HIS A 358 -19.73 -12.05 -4.41
C HIS A 358 -19.41 -13.28 -3.58
N PRO A 359 -20.31 -14.28 -3.53
CA PRO A 359 -20.02 -15.54 -2.88
C PRO A 359 -18.91 -16.27 -3.64
N THR A 360 -18.03 -16.96 -2.91
CA THR A 360 -16.91 -17.74 -3.48
C THR A 360 -17.37 -18.72 -4.56
N SER A 361 -18.57 -19.30 -4.43
CA SER A 361 -19.19 -20.17 -5.45
C SER A 361 -19.44 -19.48 -6.79
N GLU A 362 -19.74 -18.18 -6.81
CA GLU A 362 -19.83 -17.39 -8.05
C GLU A 362 -18.45 -17.15 -8.64
N LEU A 363 -17.48 -16.75 -7.81
CA LEU A 363 -16.11 -16.46 -8.25
C LEU A 363 -15.41 -17.68 -8.84
N ARG A 364 -15.69 -18.88 -8.31
CA ARG A 364 -15.17 -20.17 -8.79
C ARG A 364 -15.56 -20.52 -10.24
N ARG A 365 -16.54 -19.81 -10.80
CA ARG A 365 -16.87 -19.92 -12.23
C ARG A 365 -15.79 -19.33 -13.14
N TYR A 366 -15.01 -18.38 -12.62
CA TYR A 366 -13.89 -17.75 -13.31
C TYR A 366 -12.56 -18.34 -12.86
N ASP A 367 -12.37 -18.54 -11.55
CA ASP A 367 -11.17 -19.16 -10.97
C ASP A 367 -11.53 -20.27 -9.97
N PRO A 368 -11.48 -21.55 -10.39
CA PRO A 368 -11.78 -22.69 -9.52
C PRO A 368 -10.86 -22.84 -8.29
N GLU A 369 -9.70 -22.15 -8.27
CA GLU A 369 -8.70 -22.25 -7.19
C GLU A 369 -8.94 -21.25 -6.04
N ILE A 370 -10.02 -20.46 -6.08
CA ILE A 370 -10.35 -19.55 -4.97
C ILE A 370 -10.68 -20.36 -3.71
N ASP A 371 -10.00 -20.02 -2.61
CA ASP A 371 -10.16 -20.65 -1.30
C ASP A 371 -11.40 -20.12 -0.56
N GLY A 372 -11.92 -20.94 0.37
CA GLY A 372 -12.97 -20.57 1.32
C GLY A 372 -14.32 -21.29 1.12
N PRO A 373 -15.25 -21.16 2.07
CA PRO A 373 -16.62 -21.64 1.94
C PRO A 373 -17.36 -21.03 0.75
N ASP A 374 -18.30 -21.75 0.15
CA ASP A 374 -19.04 -21.33 -1.06
C ASP A 374 -19.82 -20.02 -0.89
N ASP A 375 -20.22 -19.69 0.35
CA ASP A 375 -20.98 -18.52 0.76
C ASP A 375 -20.09 -17.39 1.32
N LEU A 376 -18.77 -17.59 1.40
CA LEU A 376 -17.86 -16.53 1.82
C LEU A 376 -17.84 -15.41 0.77
N GLU A 377 -18.24 -14.21 1.20
CA GLU A 377 -18.28 -13.00 0.37
C GLU A 377 -16.87 -12.41 0.16
N GLN A 378 -16.43 -12.37 -1.10
CA GLN A 378 -15.14 -11.82 -1.52
C GLN A 378 -15.32 -10.88 -2.72
N TYR A 379 -14.44 -9.91 -2.89
CA TYR A 379 -14.52 -9.00 -4.04
C TYR A 379 -14.35 -9.72 -5.38
N GLY A 380 -15.06 -9.28 -6.42
CA GLY A 380 -14.93 -9.83 -7.77
C GLY A 380 -13.49 -9.84 -8.30
N ALA A 381 -12.69 -8.83 -7.96
CA ALA A 381 -11.28 -8.75 -8.32
C ALA A 381 -10.42 -9.93 -7.79
N MET A 382 -10.89 -10.67 -6.78
CA MET A 382 -10.15 -11.81 -6.22
C MET A 382 -9.96 -12.96 -7.21
N ILE A 383 -10.70 -13.00 -8.32
CA ILE A 383 -10.45 -13.94 -9.43
C ILE A 383 -9.06 -13.77 -10.06
N PHE A 384 -8.38 -12.65 -9.83
CA PHE A 384 -7.00 -12.44 -10.30
C PHE A 384 -5.95 -13.02 -9.34
N GLY A 385 -6.41 -13.63 -8.23
CA GLY A 385 -5.60 -14.21 -7.18
C GLY A 385 -5.19 -13.21 -6.12
N ASP A 386 -4.69 -13.74 -5.00
CA ASP A 386 -4.50 -13.04 -3.73
C ASP A 386 -3.51 -11.85 -3.73
N LYS A 387 -2.79 -11.65 -4.82
CA LYS A 387 -1.94 -10.47 -5.00
C LYS A 387 -2.56 -9.46 -5.96
N ARG A 388 -2.93 -9.90 -7.15
CA ARG A 388 -3.42 -9.00 -8.21
C ARG A 388 -4.83 -8.50 -7.91
N GLY A 389 -5.66 -9.30 -7.24
CA GLY A 389 -6.99 -8.88 -6.81
C GLY A 389 -6.93 -7.69 -5.86
N PRO A 390 -6.30 -7.82 -4.67
CA PRO A 390 -6.14 -6.70 -3.74
C PRO A 390 -5.44 -5.49 -4.36
N PHE A 391 -4.40 -5.71 -5.17
CA PHE A 391 -3.73 -4.61 -5.85
C PHE A 391 -4.64 -3.88 -6.86
N THR A 392 -5.50 -4.61 -7.57
CA THR A 392 -6.52 -4.03 -8.46
C THR A 392 -7.53 -3.21 -7.66
N LEU A 393 -7.97 -3.68 -6.49
CA LEU A 393 -8.86 -2.92 -5.60
C LEU A 393 -8.19 -1.63 -5.09
N ASN A 394 -6.90 -1.68 -4.76
CA ASN A 394 -6.14 -0.49 -4.38
C ASN A 394 -6.06 0.53 -5.53
N LEU A 395 -5.92 0.09 -6.79
CA LEU A 395 -5.99 0.99 -7.96
C LEU A 395 -7.37 1.64 -8.15
N TYR A 396 -8.43 1.01 -7.65
CA TYR A 396 -9.78 1.59 -7.57
C TYR A 396 -9.99 2.49 -6.35
N GLY A 397 -8.98 2.64 -5.48
CA GLY A 397 -9.12 3.39 -4.23
C GLY A 397 -9.97 2.68 -3.17
N LEU A 398 -10.10 1.34 -3.25
CA LEU A 398 -10.79 0.52 -2.27
C LEU A 398 -9.77 -0.11 -1.30
N PRO A 399 -9.58 0.44 -0.09
CA PRO A 399 -8.56 -0.01 0.86
C PRO A 399 -8.96 -1.31 1.59
N ALA A 400 -9.80 -2.14 0.96
CA ALA A 400 -10.48 -3.24 1.62
C ALA A 400 -9.64 -4.51 1.72
N GLU A 401 -8.62 -4.66 0.86
CA GLU A 401 -7.80 -5.87 0.83
C GLU A 401 -6.31 -5.57 0.86
N PHE A 402 -5.58 -6.40 1.63
CA PHE A 402 -4.15 -6.26 1.82
C PHE A 402 -3.39 -6.85 0.63
N THR A 403 -2.59 -6.05 -0.06
CA THR A 403 -1.69 -6.54 -1.12
C THR A 403 -0.41 -7.15 -0.53
N HIS A 404 -0.28 -8.49 -0.46
CA HIS A 404 0.98 -9.14 -0.05
C HIS A 404 1.98 -9.22 -1.22
N ASP A 405 3.01 -8.38 -1.22
CA ASP A 405 4.09 -8.41 -2.21
C ASP A 405 5.45 -8.84 -1.62
N MET A 406 6.53 -8.76 -2.42
CA MET A 406 7.86 -9.18 -1.98
C MET A 406 8.46 -8.23 -0.93
N TRP A 407 8.10 -6.95 -0.96
CA TRP A 407 8.67 -5.93 -0.06
C TRP A 407 8.08 -6.08 1.33
N ILE A 408 6.75 -6.27 1.41
CA ILE A 408 6.09 -6.62 2.67
C ILE A 408 6.64 -7.94 3.23
N ASN A 409 6.90 -8.93 2.37
CA ASN A 409 7.52 -10.18 2.79
C ASN A 409 8.90 -9.95 3.42
N ARG A 410 9.79 -9.23 2.72
CA ARG A 410 11.14 -8.88 3.22
C ARG A 410 11.05 -8.13 4.55
N GLN A 411 10.19 -7.14 4.64
CA GLN A 411 10.01 -6.28 5.81
C GLN A 411 9.47 -7.05 7.02
N PHE A 412 8.39 -7.81 6.88
CA PHE A 412 7.83 -8.57 8.00
C PHE A 412 8.81 -9.62 8.53
N PHE A 413 9.46 -10.37 7.63
CA PHE A 413 10.46 -11.36 8.05
C PHE A 413 11.74 -10.73 8.59
N ARG A 414 12.08 -9.49 8.21
CA ARG A 414 13.16 -8.70 8.83
C ARG A 414 12.83 -8.39 10.29
N TRP A 415 11.61 -7.95 10.59
CA TRP A 415 11.19 -7.74 11.98
C TRP A 415 11.30 -9.01 12.85
N MET A 416 11.13 -10.19 12.23
CA MET A 416 11.31 -11.48 12.89
C MET A 416 12.77 -11.96 12.94
N GLY A 417 13.68 -11.28 12.25
CA GLY A 417 15.09 -11.66 12.10
C GLY A 417 15.30 -12.90 11.21
N ASP A 418 14.38 -13.20 10.30
CA ASP A 418 14.41 -14.41 9.47
C ASP A 418 13.95 -14.15 8.01
N ILE A 419 14.52 -13.13 7.35
CA ILE A 419 14.30 -12.91 5.91
C ILE A 419 14.61 -14.23 5.17
N PRO A 420 13.62 -14.84 4.49
CA PRO A 420 13.76 -16.16 3.90
C PRO A 420 14.75 -16.13 2.74
N MET A 421 15.71 -17.06 2.78
CA MET A 421 16.70 -17.27 1.73
C MET A 421 16.63 -18.72 1.28
N LYS A 422 16.72 -18.96 -0.03
CA LYS A 422 16.64 -20.30 -0.61
C LYS A 422 17.83 -20.56 -1.52
N GLU A 423 18.34 -21.77 -1.43
CA GLU A 423 19.22 -22.36 -2.42
C GLU A 423 18.37 -23.15 -3.43
N THR A 424 18.58 -22.92 -4.72
CA THR A 424 17.77 -23.57 -5.77
C THR A 424 18.09 -25.06 -5.87
N GLU A 425 19.36 -25.42 -5.72
CA GLU A 425 19.93 -26.77 -5.72
C GLU A 425 21.12 -26.82 -4.75
N PRO A 426 21.45 -27.96 -4.11
CA PRO A 426 22.61 -28.05 -3.23
C PRO A 426 23.92 -27.66 -3.94
N GLY A 427 24.64 -26.68 -3.41
CA GLY A 427 25.85 -26.10 -4.00
C GLY A 427 25.60 -24.93 -4.98
N SER A 428 24.36 -24.48 -5.16
CA SER A 428 23.99 -23.40 -6.08
C SER A 428 23.95 -22.03 -5.40
N ARG A 429 23.69 -20.98 -6.19
CA ARG A 429 23.58 -19.61 -5.67
C ARG A 429 22.35 -19.49 -4.77
N ILE A 430 22.56 -18.95 -3.58
CA ILE A 430 21.48 -18.60 -2.64
C ILE A 430 20.83 -17.31 -3.12
N TYR A 431 19.51 -17.19 -2.99
CA TYR A 431 18.76 -15.97 -3.29
C TYR A 431 17.79 -15.65 -2.16
N VAL A 432 17.38 -14.37 -2.09
CA VAL A 432 16.25 -13.95 -1.24
C VAL A 432 14.97 -14.50 -1.86
N VAL A 433 14.07 -15.01 -1.02
CA VAL A 433 12.77 -15.47 -1.49
C VAL A 433 11.90 -14.25 -1.77
N ASP A 434 11.83 -13.87 -3.04
CA ASP A 434 11.01 -12.76 -3.56
C ASP A 434 9.58 -13.19 -3.91
N ASP A 435 9.16 -14.34 -3.40
CA ASP A 435 7.77 -14.79 -3.48
C ASP A 435 6.91 -13.99 -2.50
N ALA A 436 5.60 -13.90 -2.79
CA ALA A 436 4.65 -13.35 -1.84
C ALA A 436 4.60 -14.24 -0.58
N VAL A 437 4.21 -13.62 0.55
CA VAL A 437 3.92 -14.31 1.82
C VAL A 437 3.05 -15.54 1.55
N LYS A 438 3.42 -16.71 2.13
CA LYS A 438 2.66 -17.96 1.94
C LYS A 438 1.23 -17.77 2.42
N LYS A 439 0.24 -18.44 1.81
CA LYS A 439 -1.19 -18.29 2.19
C LYS A 439 -1.44 -18.37 3.70
N VAL A 440 -0.84 -19.36 4.39
CA VAL A 440 -0.93 -19.53 5.85
C VAL A 440 -0.36 -18.36 6.67
N GLN A 441 0.58 -17.60 6.10
CA GLN A 441 1.26 -16.49 6.78
C GLN A 441 0.54 -15.16 6.65
N ARG A 442 -0.34 -15.04 5.66
CA ARG A 442 -0.97 -13.78 5.27
C ARG A 442 -1.87 -13.17 6.34
N PRO A 443 -2.69 -13.93 7.09
CA PRO A 443 -3.53 -13.36 8.14
C PRO A 443 -2.72 -12.62 9.21
N VAL A 444 -1.59 -13.18 9.63
CA VAL A 444 -0.72 -12.58 10.65
C VAL A 444 -0.06 -11.29 10.15
N VAL A 445 0.45 -11.31 8.91
CA VAL A 445 1.03 -10.10 8.31
C VAL A 445 -0.06 -9.03 8.13
N LYS A 446 -1.26 -9.42 7.67
CA LYS A 446 -2.40 -8.49 7.53
C LYS A 446 -2.78 -7.88 8.88
N ALA A 447 -2.91 -8.70 9.93
CA ALA A 447 -3.23 -8.22 11.28
C ALA A 447 -2.21 -7.21 11.81
N ALA A 448 -0.92 -7.45 11.62
CA ALA A 448 0.12 -6.51 12.03
C ALA A 448 0.00 -5.15 11.33
N PHE A 449 -0.35 -5.14 10.03
CA PHE A 449 -0.52 -3.90 9.27
C PHE A 449 -1.87 -3.21 9.53
N GLU A 450 -2.94 -3.95 9.82
CA GLU A 450 -4.25 -3.38 10.21
C GLU A 450 -4.16 -2.67 11.56
N GLU A 451 -3.48 -3.28 12.52
CA GLU A 451 -3.23 -2.68 13.82
C GLU A 451 -2.28 -1.48 13.70
N LEU A 452 -1.23 -1.56 12.86
CA LEU A 452 -0.38 -0.42 12.53
C LEU A 452 -1.18 0.74 11.92
N ALA A 453 -2.04 0.45 10.94
CA ALA A 453 -2.88 1.45 10.28
C ALA A 453 -3.79 2.16 11.31
N THR A 454 -4.37 1.39 12.24
CA THR A 454 -5.18 1.91 13.35
C THR A 454 -4.38 2.88 14.23
N ARG A 455 -3.16 2.50 14.63
CA ARG A 455 -2.28 3.33 15.47
C ARG A 455 -1.83 4.62 14.79
N LEU A 456 -1.61 4.57 13.48
CA LEU A 456 -1.21 5.72 12.68
C LEU A 456 -2.40 6.57 12.19
N ARG A 457 -3.64 6.09 12.40
CA ARG A 457 -4.87 6.68 11.86
C ARG A 457 -4.82 6.84 10.34
N LEU A 458 -4.26 5.83 9.67
CA LEU A 458 -4.21 5.72 8.22
C LEU A 458 -5.15 4.60 7.78
N ASN A 459 -5.57 4.61 6.52
CA ASN A 459 -6.19 3.42 5.95
C ASN A 459 -5.10 2.35 5.67
N LEU A 460 -5.52 1.11 5.46
CA LEU A 460 -4.61 -0.01 5.24
C LEU A 460 -3.74 0.19 3.99
N MET A 461 -4.34 0.64 2.89
CA MET A 461 -3.67 0.86 1.61
C MET A 461 -2.56 1.92 1.71
N ASP A 462 -2.82 3.04 2.40
CA ASP A 462 -1.85 4.11 2.64
C ASP A 462 -0.69 3.64 3.52
N THR A 463 -1.01 2.83 4.54
CA THR A 463 -0.03 2.23 5.44
C THR A 463 0.86 1.25 4.67
N GLN A 464 0.28 0.44 3.78
CA GLN A 464 1.04 -0.43 2.89
C GLN A 464 1.99 0.37 1.98
N ALA A 465 1.50 1.43 1.34
CA ALA A 465 2.32 2.27 0.46
C ALA A 465 3.48 2.94 1.21
N LEU A 466 3.20 3.47 2.41
CA LEU A 466 4.19 4.08 3.29
C LEU A 466 5.31 3.09 3.63
N MET A 467 4.94 1.90 4.10
CA MET A 467 5.91 0.88 4.53
C MET A 467 6.67 0.25 3.35
N TRP A 468 6.03 0.15 2.18
CA TRP A 468 6.65 -0.28 0.94
C TRP A 468 7.78 0.67 0.51
N ASP A 469 7.52 1.98 0.53
CA ASP A 469 8.54 2.99 0.22
C ASP A 469 9.69 2.96 1.24
N PHE A 470 9.38 2.81 2.53
CA PHE A 470 10.39 2.68 3.58
C PHE A 470 11.36 1.53 3.30
N GLU A 471 10.86 0.33 2.99
CA GLU A 471 11.71 -0.84 2.76
C GLU A 471 12.59 -0.66 1.51
N GLN A 472 12.06 -0.07 0.43
CA GLN A 472 12.86 0.25 -0.75
C GLN A 472 13.97 1.27 -0.45
N ARG A 473 13.64 2.33 0.31
CA ARG A 473 14.62 3.34 0.73
C ARG A 473 15.70 2.72 1.60
N LEU A 474 15.34 1.82 2.53
CA LEU A 474 16.30 1.07 3.34
C LEU A 474 17.28 0.29 2.46
N TYR A 475 16.77 -0.47 1.48
CA TYR A 475 17.64 -1.22 0.57
C TYR A 475 18.55 -0.30 -0.25
N ASN A 476 18.04 0.82 -0.75
CA ASN A 476 18.82 1.80 -1.52
C ASN A 476 19.90 2.50 -0.69
N SER A 477 19.60 2.88 0.56
CA SER A 477 20.59 3.46 1.47
C SER A 477 21.71 2.47 1.80
N LEU A 478 21.38 1.17 1.86
CA LEU A 478 22.31 0.07 2.03
C LEU A 478 23.08 -0.30 0.75
N GLY A 479 22.83 0.39 -0.37
CA GLY A 479 23.58 0.24 -1.61
C GLY A 479 22.93 -0.63 -2.69
N ALA A 480 21.67 -1.04 -2.51
CA ALA A 480 20.93 -1.60 -3.64
C ALA A 480 20.72 -0.52 -4.70
N GLU A 481 20.81 -0.88 -5.99
CA GLU A 481 20.44 0.00 -7.10
C GLU A 481 18.98 -0.27 -7.52
N GLU A 482 18.04 -0.14 -6.59
CA GLU A 482 16.61 -0.34 -6.88
C GLU A 482 16.00 0.98 -7.36
N GLU A 483 15.64 1.02 -8.64
CA GLU A 483 15.02 2.20 -9.24
C GLU A 483 13.61 2.41 -8.67
N GLN A 484 13.42 3.51 -7.94
CA GLN A 484 12.13 3.88 -7.37
C GLN A 484 11.27 4.59 -8.40
N TRP A 485 10.16 3.95 -8.78
CA TRP A 485 9.16 4.53 -9.67
C TRP A 485 7.87 4.79 -8.92
N THR A 486 7.21 5.89 -9.25
CA THR A 486 5.79 6.08 -8.96
C THR A 486 5.01 5.97 -10.27
N PHE A 487 3.69 5.77 -10.20
CA PHE A 487 2.87 5.80 -11.40
C PHE A 487 2.93 7.17 -12.10
N ALA A 488 3.04 8.27 -11.35
CA ALA A 488 3.18 9.62 -11.89
C ALA A 488 4.48 9.80 -12.69
N THR A 489 5.63 9.37 -12.16
CA THR A 489 6.91 9.47 -12.87
C THR A 489 6.96 8.52 -14.07
N ALA A 490 6.40 7.32 -13.94
CA ALA A 490 6.24 6.36 -15.01
C ALA A 490 5.39 6.91 -16.17
N ALA A 491 4.22 7.48 -15.86
CA ALA A 491 3.30 8.03 -16.86
C ALA A 491 3.95 9.17 -17.65
N ARG A 492 4.63 10.11 -16.98
CA ARG A 492 5.38 11.18 -17.66
C ARG A 492 6.47 10.64 -18.58
N ARG A 493 7.27 9.68 -18.09
CA ARG A 493 8.31 9.04 -18.90
C ARG A 493 7.73 8.37 -20.15
N LEU A 494 6.59 7.70 -20.01
CA LEU A 494 5.90 7.04 -21.12
C LEU A 494 5.25 8.03 -22.07
N ALA A 495 4.69 9.14 -21.58
CA ALA A 495 4.16 10.21 -22.42
C ALA A 495 5.26 10.86 -23.27
N ASP A 496 6.44 11.11 -22.71
CA ASP A 496 7.61 11.57 -23.46
C ASP A 496 8.04 10.58 -24.54
N GLN A 497 8.04 9.27 -24.21
CA GLN A 497 8.35 8.21 -25.18
C GLN A 497 7.28 8.16 -26.29
N TRP A 498 6.00 8.28 -25.92
CA TRP A 498 4.86 8.28 -26.85
C TRP A 498 4.91 9.46 -27.82
N LYS A 499 5.25 10.66 -27.33
CA LYS A 499 5.46 11.85 -28.18
C LYS A 499 6.61 11.69 -29.16
N LYS A 500 7.66 10.95 -28.80
CA LYS A 500 8.81 10.69 -29.67
C LYS A 500 8.56 9.56 -30.68
N ALA A 501 7.64 8.64 -30.39
CA ALA A 501 7.25 7.59 -31.32
C ALA A 501 6.60 8.17 -32.58
N LEU A 502 6.92 7.59 -33.74
CA LEU A 502 6.42 8.06 -35.04
C LEU A 502 4.89 7.89 -35.13
N PRO A 503 4.16 8.73 -35.90
CA PRO A 503 2.69 8.65 -35.98
C PRO A 503 2.11 7.28 -36.39
N TRP A 504 2.89 6.45 -37.10
CA TRP A 504 2.50 5.09 -37.47
C TRP A 504 2.84 4.04 -36.40
N GLU A 505 3.77 4.33 -35.48
CA GLU A 505 4.00 3.52 -34.27
C GLU A 505 2.92 3.78 -33.22
N ARG A 506 2.28 4.96 -33.23
CA ARG A 506 1.08 5.24 -32.42
C ARG A 506 -0.20 4.57 -32.95
N LYS A 507 -0.17 4.09 -34.20
CA LYS A 507 -1.28 3.39 -34.87
C LYS A 507 -1.12 1.87 -34.91
N ARG A 508 0.12 1.38 -34.77
CA ARG A 508 0.43 -0.05 -34.62
C ARG A 508 0.18 -0.41 -33.18
#